data_AF-A0A812QPG0-F1
#
_entry.id   AF-A0A812QPG0-F1
#
_cell.length_a   1.000
_cell.length_b   1.000
_cell.length_c   1.000
_cell.angle_alpha   90.00
_cell.angle_beta   90.00
_cell.angle_gamma   90.00
#
_symmetry.space_group_name_H-M   'P 1'
#
loop_
_entity.id
_entity.type
_entity.pdbx_description
1 polymer ?
#
loop_
_entity_poly.entity_id
_entity_poly.type
_entity_poly.pdbx_seq_one_letter_code
_entity_poly.pdbx_strand_id
1 'polypeptide(L)'
;MGEGYDRAGNMPNLNGGDYSELGVTERVMTTGNVLTHSESMEITNDPRFFQDNVINYRLAAFAGLGVVAGLMVQNSMDHLFDMKKDMCEWYKPHKHMDSTCQFIAFILLGVVHFLNIIATYVGVAQPYHTVRLMTAGPTGFESAACYYLNKNVIAWRHFAIWGALVSLPMFVASTGLRMVVKFDRENMAEQDAPENLPDVCRVLGFGSCGMFMLMAFSVYCIHRKHFAIFDERYKLLEDNLRQHEQVLVTMSRRGVPRR
;
A
#
# COMPACT_ATOMS: atom_id res chain seq x y z
N MET A 1 -15.45 59.58 26.08
CA MET A 1 -14.49 58.54 25.66
C MET A 1 -15.26 57.63 24.73
N GLY A 2 -15.02 57.76 23.42
CA GLY A 2 -15.84 57.14 22.38
C GLY A 2 -15.13 55.93 21.77
N GLU A 3 -15.82 54.79 21.76
CA GLU A 3 -15.41 53.61 21.02
C GLU A 3 -15.82 53.76 19.55
N GLY A 4 -14.82 53.83 18.68
CA GLY A 4 -15.00 53.85 17.24
C GLY A 4 -15.29 52.44 16.74
N TYR A 5 -16.51 52.22 16.25
CA TYR A 5 -16.83 51.08 15.40
C TYR A 5 -16.26 51.32 14.01
N ASP A 6 -15.25 50.54 13.64
CA ASP A 6 -14.69 50.53 12.29
C ASP A 6 -15.74 49.95 11.32
N ARG A 7 -16.19 50.77 10.37
CA ARG A 7 -17.26 50.45 9.40
C ARG A 7 -16.77 49.66 8.17
N ALA A 8 -15.49 49.34 8.11
CA ALA A 8 -14.97 48.43 7.11
C ALA A 8 -15.17 47.00 7.62
N GLY A 9 -15.95 46.17 6.93
CA GLY A 9 -16.20 44.77 7.27
C GLY A 9 -14.98 43.85 7.17
N ASN A 10 -13.81 44.30 7.65
CA ASN A 10 -12.68 43.44 7.91
C ASN A 10 -13.01 42.61 9.15
N MET A 11 -12.99 41.28 9.00
CA MET A 11 -13.03 40.40 10.15
C MET A 11 -11.88 40.77 11.10
N PRO A 12 -12.11 40.75 12.43
CA PRO A 12 -11.06 40.99 13.41
C PRO A 12 -9.91 40.02 13.12
N ASN A 13 -8.70 40.56 13.00
CA ASN A 13 -7.51 39.76 12.76
C ASN A 13 -7.25 38.91 14.02
N LEU A 14 -7.67 37.64 13.97
CA LEU A 14 -7.54 36.70 15.09
C LEU A 14 -6.07 36.41 15.45
N ASN A 15 -5.11 36.83 14.62
CA ASN A 15 -3.67 36.75 14.89
C ASN A 15 -3.13 37.93 15.74
N GLY A 16 -4.00 38.81 16.26
CA GLY A 16 -3.62 39.98 17.06
C GLY A 16 -3.50 39.74 18.57
N GLY A 17 -3.40 38.50 19.03
CA GLY A 17 -3.20 38.19 20.45
C GLY A 17 -1.78 38.53 20.93
N ASP A 18 -1.66 39.04 22.16
CA ASP A 18 -0.35 39.31 22.78
C ASP A 18 0.34 37.99 23.15
N TYR A 19 1.30 37.56 22.32
CA TYR A 19 2.06 36.33 22.48
C TYR A 19 3.29 36.48 23.41
N SER A 20 3.27 37.47 24.30
CA SER A 20 4.35 37.75 25.25
C SER A 20 4.54 36.63 26.29
N GLU A 21 3.49 35.86 26.59
CA GLU A 21 3.52 34.79 27.61
C GLU A 21 3.82 33.39 27.06
N LEU A 22 3.89 33.20 25.75
CA LEU A 22 4.18 31.88 25.16
C LEU A 22 5.64 31.48 25.38
N GLY A 23 5.84 30.24 25.82
CA GLY A 23 7.17 29.68 26.07
C GLY A 23 8.04 29.61 24.81
N VAL A 24 9.36 29.56 24.97
CA VAL A 24 10.33 29.54 23.85
C VAL A 24 10.05 28.40 22.86
N THR A 25 9.62 27.23 23.35
CA THR A 25 9.21 26.09 22.51
C THR A 25 7.99 26.37 21.65
N GLU A 26 7.04 27.14 22.16
CA GLU A 26 5.77 27.46 21.50
C GLU A 26 5.95 28.56 20.44
N ARG A 27 6.87 29.51 20.69
CA ARG A 27 7.31 30.49 19.69
C ARG A 27 8.02 29.84 18.50
N VAL A 28 8.86 28.82 18.74
CA VAL A 28 9.53 28.08 17.67
C VAL A 28 8.52 27.28 16.83
N MET A 29 7.48 26.73 17.45
CA MET A 29 6.41 26.02 16.74
C MET A 29 5.50 26.94 15.91
N THR A 30 5.22 28.16 16.38
CA THR A 30 4.35 29.13 15.68
C THR A 30 5.07 29.92 14.58
N THR A 31 6.38 30.17 14.70
CA THR A 31 7.16 30.90 13.67
C THR A 31 7.58 29.98 12.51
N GLY A 32 7.62 28.67 12.73
CA GLY A 32 7.85 27.70 11.68
C GLY A 32 6.56 27.39 10.92
N ASN A 33 6.44 27.85 9.67
CA ASN A 33 5.37 27.49 8.71
C ASN A 33 5.23 25.97 8.43
N VAL A 34 5.86 25.11 9.23
CA VAL A 34 5.91 23.65 9.08
C VAL A 34 4.97 22.95 10.07
N LEU A 35 4.52 23.61 11.14
CA LEU A 35 3.62 23.02 12.14
C LEU A 35 2.38 23.90 12.33
N THR A 36 1.37 23.67 11.48
CA THR A 36 0.06 24.31 11.56
C THR A 36 -0.62 24.04 12.92
N HIS A 37 -1.00 25.15 13.59
CA HIS A 37 -1.78 25.34 14.83
C HIS A 37 -2.40 24.11 15.53
N SER A 38 -2.13 23.97 16.83
CA SER A 38 -2.73 23.01 17.77
C SER A 38 -4.12 23.40 18.31
N GLU A 39 -4.64 24.58 17.99
CA GLU A 39 -5.96 25.06 18.47
C GLU A 39 -7.16 24.45 17.72
N SER A 40 -6.90 23.62 16.71
CA SER A 40 -7.93 22.89 15.94
C SER A 40 -8.44 21.61 16.64
N MET A 41 -7.98 21.30 17.85
CA MET A 41 -8.30 20.05 18.58
C MET A 41 -9.41 20.21 19.63
N GLU A 42 -10.28 21.23 19.54
CA GLU A 42 -11.42 21.33 20.44
C GLU A 42 -12.50 20.29 20.09
N ILE A 43 -12.43 19.15 20.80
CA ILE A 43 -13.18 17.90 20.59
C ILE A 43 -14.71 18.04 20.77
N THR A 44 -15.19 19.14 21.34
CA THR A 44 -16.56 19.24 21.86
C THR A 44 -17.59 19.79 20.86
N ASN A 45 -17.19 20.28 19.68
CA ASN A 45 -18.08 21.03 18.78
C ASN A 45 -18.21 20.53 17.32
N ASP A 46 -17.65 19.37 16.94
CA ASP A 46 -17.79 18.87 15.56
C ASP A 46 -18.76 17.67 15.42
N PRO A 47 -19.94 17.84 14.78
CA PRO A 47 -20.89 16.75 14.51
C PRO A 47 -20.32 15.62 13.63
N ARG A 48 -19.11 15.76 13.06
CA ARG A 48 -18.38 14.73 12.31
C ARG A 48 -17.72 13.65 13.18
N PHE A 49 -17.70 13.79 14.51
CA PHE A 49 -17.21 12.74 15.41
C PHE A 49 -18.18 11.55 15.58
N PHE A 50 -19.39 11.58 15.01
CA PHE A 50 -20.45 10.59 15.31
C PHE A 50 -20.87 9.61 14.21
N GLN A 51 -20.21 9.53 13.04
CA GLN A 51 -20.52 8.45 12.08
C GLN A 51 -19.30 7.91 11.36
N ASP A 52 -19.19 6.59 11.32
CA ASP A 52 -18.20 5.86 10.55
C ASP A 52 -18.23 6.29 9.07
N ASN A 53 -17.33 7.21 8.70
CA ASN A 53 -17.21 7.64 7.32
C ASN A 53 -16.64 6.50 6.46
N VAL A 54 -17.19 6.35 5.24
CA VAL A 54 -16.69 5.46 4.19
C VAL A 54 -15.17 5.63 3.96
N ILE A 55 -14.62 6.83 4.14
CA ILE A 55 -13.16 7.07 4.05
C ILE A 55 -12.40 6.27 5.12
N ASN A 56 -12.88 6.25 6.38
CA ASN A 56 -12.22 5.52 7.47
C ASN A 56 -12.23 4.01 7.22
N TYR A 57 -13.35 3.43 6.75
CA TYR A 57 -13.39 2.01 6.38
C TYR A 57 -12.40 1.67 5.27
N ARG A 58 -12.27 2.52 4.25
CA ARG A 58 -11.30 2.31 3.16
C ARG A 58 -9.86 2.45 3.64
N LEU A 59 -9.58 3.42 4.51
CA LEU A 59 -8.26 3.61 5.11
C LEU A 59 -7.88 2.44 6.03
N ALA A 60 -8.82 1.94 6.83
CA ALA A 60 -8.60 0.78 7.69
C ALA A 60 -8.30 -0.49 6.89
N ALA A 61 -9.07 -0.75 5.82
CA ALA A 61 -8.79 -1.86 4.91
C ALA A 61 -7.42 -1.74 4.24
N PHE A 62 -7.04 -0.51 3.87
CA PHE A 62 -5.74 -0.24 3.25
C PHE A 62 -4.57 -0.37 4.23
N ALA A 63 -4.75 0.03 5.49
CA ALA A 63 -3.77 -0.15 6.56
C ALA A 63 -3.47 -1.64 6.79
N GLY A 64 -4.51 -2.49 6.77
CA GLY A 64 -4.33 -3.95 6.85
C GLY A 64 -3.45 -4.51 5.73
N LEU A 65 -3.66 -4.06 4.49
CA LEU A 65 -2.80 -4.44 3.35
C LEU A 65 -1.36 -3.94 3.52
N GLY A 66 -1.17 -2.74 4.08
CA GLY A 66 0.15 -2.18 4.38
C GLY A 66 0.96 -3.04 5.36
N VAL A 67 0.30 -3.58 6.39
CA VAL A 67 0.93 -4.51 7.37
C VAL A 67 1.35 -5.81 6.69
N VAL A 68 0.48 -6.41 5.87
CA VAL A 68 0.81 -7.65 5.15
C VAL A 68 1.98 -7.43 4.18
N ALA A 69 1.97 -6.32 3.43
CA ALA A 69 3.08 -5.95 2.57
C ALA A 69 4.38 -5.76 3.37
N GLY A 70 4.33 -5.13 4.55
CA GLY A 70 5.49 -4.95 5.43
C GLY A 70 6.09 -6.28 5.89
N LEU A 71 5.25 -7.25 6.30
CA LEU A 71 5.71 -8.61 6.63
C LEU A 71 6.34 -9.31 5.43
N MET A 72 5.78 -9.10 4.23
CA MET A 72 6.35 -9.62 2.99
C MET A 72 7.71 -9.00 2.64
N VAL A 73 7.92 -7.70 2.91
CA VAL A 73 9.23 -7.04 2.75
C VAL A 73 10.27 -7.72 3.62
N GLN A 74 9.97 -7.96 4.90
CA GLN A 74 10.90 -8.62 5.82
C GLN A 74 11.24 -10.04 5.36
N ASN A 75 10.23 -10.87 5.10
CA ASN A 75 10.44 -12.26 4.67
C ASN A 75 11.21 -12.36 3.34
N SER A 76 10.91 -11.47 2.38
CA SER A 76 11.63 -11.45 1.11
C SER A 76 13.07 -11.00 1.26
N MET A 77 13.35 -10.06 2.18
CA MET A 77 14.71 -9.62 2.47
C MET A 77 15.54 -10.73 3.12
N ASP A 78 14.99 -11.42 4.12
CA ASP A 78 15.63 -12.56 4.78
C ASP A 78 15.97 -13.67 3.77
N HIS A 79 15.03 -13.97 2.87
CA HIS A 79 15.25 -14.94 1.80
C HIS A 79 16.33 -14.50 0.81
N LEU A 80 16.44 -13.20 0.53
CA LEU A 80 17.41 -12.65 -0.41
C LEU A 80 18.83 -12.68 0.17
N PHE A 81 18.97 -12.43 1.47
CA PHE A 81 20.27 -12.50 2.17
C PHE A 81 20.73 -13.92 2.47
N ASP A 82 19.81 -14.85 2.74
CA ASP A 82 20.14 -16.26 2.98
C ASP A 82 20.48 -17.02 1.66
N MET A 83 20.48 -16.36 0.50
CA MET A 83 20.94 -16.96 -0.76
C MET A 83 22.47 -16.85 -0.92
N LYS A 84 23.14 -18.00 -1.04
CA LYS A 84 24.57 -18.07 -1.38
C LYS A 84 24.83 -17.43 -2.75
N LYS A 85 25.83 -16.54 -2.83
CA LYS A 85 26.12 -15.69 -4.00
C LYS A 85 26.89 -16.37 -5.13
N ASP A 86 27.10 -17.69 -5.05
CA ASP A 86 27.76 -18.49 -6.09
C ASP A 86 26.81 -18.73 -7.29
N MET A 87 26.48 -17.66 -8.03
CA MET A 87 25.57 -17.69 -9.19
C MET A 87 26.29 -17.53 -10.53
N CYS A 88 27.63 -17.42 -10.53
CA CYS A 88 28.41 -17.28 -11.76
C CYS A 88 28.55 -18.63 -12.47
N GLU A 89 27.66 -18.83 -13.44
CA GLU A 89 27.59 -20.00 -14.33
C GLU A 89 28.88 -20.22 -15.14
N TRP A 90 29.67 -19.17 -15.33
CA TRP A 90 30.93 -19.20 -16.10
C TRP A 90 32.05 -20.02 -15.48
N TYR A 91 32.03 -20.31 -14.16
CA TYR A 91 33.16 -20.95 -13.49
C TYR A 91 33.00 -22.46 -13.26
N LYS A 92 31.79 -23.02 -13.37
CA LYS A 92 31.53 -24.45 -13.06
C LYS A 92 30.56 -25.10 -14.07
N PRO A 93 31.07 -25.77 -15.12
CA PRO A 93 30.26 -26.29 -16.22
C PRO A 93 29.37 -27.50 -15.86
N HIS A 94 29.42 -28.02 -14.64
CA HIS A 94 28.65 -29.21 -14.24
C HIS A 94 27.42 -28.88 -13.39
N LYS A 95 27.13 -27.58 -13.15
CA LYS A 95 26.00 -27.11 -12.31
C LYS A 95 25.16 -26.01 -12.95
N HIS A 96 25.01 -26.05 -14.28
CA HIS A 96 24.29 -25.03 -15.04
C HIS A 96 22.85 -24.82 -14.56
N MET A 97 22.07 -25.91 -14.45
CA MET A 97 20.63 -25.80 -14.15
C MET A 97 20.33 -25.21 -12.77
N ASP A 98 21.09 -25.59 -11.73
CA ASP A 98 20.87 -25.07 -10.37
C ASP A 98 21.24 -23.59 -10.27
N SER A 99 22.30 -23.18 -10.97
CA SER A 99 22.73 -21.77 -11.00
C SER A 99 21.69 -20.90 -11.71
N THR A 100 21.18 -21.33 -12.86
CA THR A 100 20.13 -20.60 -13.59
C THR A 100 18.83 -20.53 -12.77
N CYS A 101 18.41 -21.63 -12.16
CA CYS A 101 17.23 -21.68 -11.30
C CYS A 101 17.36 -20.73 -10.11
N GLN A 102 18.52 -20.72 -9.45
CA GLN A 102 18.80 -19.80 -8.34
C GLN A 102 18.77 -18.34 -8.80
N PHE A 103 19.34 -18.04 -9.96
CA PHE A 103 19.33 -16.68 -10.51
C PHE A 103 17.91 -16.20 -10.82
N ILE A 104 17.08 -17.05 -11.44
CA ILE A 104 15.66 -16.74 -11.69
C ILE A 104 14.93 -16.49 -10.37
N ALA A 105 15.13 -17.34 -9.36
CA ALA A 105 14.55 -17.15 -8.03
C ALA A 105 14.98 -15.82 -7.41
N PHE A 106 16.25 -15.45 -7.52
CA PHE A 106 16.78 -14.18 -7.02
C PHE A 106 16.11 -12.97 -7.68
N ILE A 107 15.97 -12.98 -9.02
CA ILE A 107 15.31 -11.90 -9.75
C ILE A 107 13.83 -11.80 -9.39
N LEU A 108 13.11 -12.92 -9.33
CA LEU A 108 11.70 -12.95 -8.91
C LEU A 108 11.53 -12.39 -7.49
N LEU A 109 12.37 -12.81 -6.56
CA LEU A 109 12.33 -12.33 -5.18
C LEU A 109 12.67 -10.84 -5.07
N GLY A 110 13.60 -10.34 -5.88
CA GLY A 110 13.93 -8.92 -5.97
C GLY A 110 12.75 -8.07 -6.46
N VAL A 111 12.03 -8.56 -7.48
CA VAL A 111 10.80 -7.90 -7.97
C VAL A 111 9.70 -7.91 -6.90
N VAL A 112 9.50 -9.05 -6.23
CA VAL A 112 8.56 -9.17 -5.11
C VAL A 112 8.89 -8.17 -4.00
N HIS A 113 10.17 -8.08 -3.61
CA HIS A 113 10.63 -7.17 -2.57
C HIS A 113 10.38 -5.71 -2.95
N PHE A 114 10.72 -5.32 -4.19
CA PHE A 114 10.50 -3.97 -4.69
C PHE A 114 9.01 -3.57 -4.69
N LEU A 115 8.13 -4.45 -5.19
CA LEU A 115 6.68 -4.21 -5.20
C LEU A 115 6.12 -4.05 -3.78
N ASN A 116 6.58 -4.88 -2.83
CA ASN A 116 6.13 -4.79 -1.44
C ASN A 116 6.65 -3.54 -0.74
N ILE A 117 7.88 -3.08 -1.00
CA ILE A 117 8.36 -1.79 -0.45
C ILE A 117 7.46 -0.63 -0.89
N ILE A 118 7.12 -0.56 -2.18
CA ILE A 118 6.22 0.48 -2.68
C ILE A 118 4.85 0.36 -2.00
N ALA A 119 4.31 -0.87 -1.91
CA ALA A 119 3.01 -1.10 -1.30
C ALA A 119 2.98 -0.70 0.20
N THR A 120 4.02 -1.04 0.96
CA THR A 120 4.16 -0.65 2.36
C THR A 120 4.27 0.87 2.50
N TYR A 121 5.07 1.53 1.66
CA TYR A 121 5.22 2.98 1.71
C TYR A 121 3.90 3.70 1.47
N VAL A 122 3.19 3.36 0.38
CA VAL A 122 1.88 3.96 0.08
C VAL A 122 0.88 3.61 1.20
N GLY A 123 0.92 2.35 1.67
CA GLY A 123 0.15 1.80 2.79
C GLY A 123 0.19 2.63 4.07
N VAL A 124 1.36 3.19 4.39
CA VAL A 124 1.56 4.01 5.60
C VAL A 124 1.35 5.50 5.32
N ALA A 125 1.89 6.02 4.21
CA ALA A 125 1.85 7.45 3.91
C ALA A 125 0.43 7.97 3.66
N GLN A 126 -0.39 7.22 2.93
CA GLN A 126 -1.74 7.68 2.56
C GLN A 126 -2.68 7.80 3.77
N PRO A 127 -2.81 6.80 4.67
CA PRO A 127 -3.59 6.95 5.89
C PRO A 127 -3.05 8.05 6.80
N TYR A 128 -1.72 8.15 6.96
CA TYR A 128 -1.11 9.18 7.79
C TYR A 128 -1.53 10.60 7.36
N HIS A 129 -1.35 10.94 6.09
CA HIS A 129 -1.73 12.27 5.59
C HIS A 129 -3.24 12.50 5.62
N THR A 130 -4.05 11.48 5.31
CA THR A 130 -5.50 11.64 5.31
C THR A 130 -6.04 11.85 6.71
N VAL A 131 -5.59 11.08 7.71
CA VAL A 131 -5.99 11.26 9.11
C VAL A 131 -5.56 12.63 9.63
N ARG A 132 -4.33 13.05 9.33
CA ARG A 132 -3.83 14.37 9.74
C ARG A 132 -4.64 15.53 9.13
N LEU A 133 -5.05 15.42 7.87
CA LEU A 133 -5.93 16.42 7.24
C LEU A 133 -7.34 16.39 7.84
N MET A 134 -7.90 15.21 8.13
CA MET A 134 -9.22 15.10 8.76
C MET A 134 -9.27 15.74 10.14
N THR A 135 -8.15 15.79 10.87
CA THR A 135 -8.06 16.42 12.19
C THR A 135 -7.69 17.91 12.16
N ALA A 136 -7.49 18.51 10.98
CA ALA A 136 -7.09 19.91 10.83
C ALA A 136 -8.27 20.91 10.90
N GLY A 137 -9.36 20.53 11.55
CA GLY A 137 -10.46 21.44 11.91
C GLY A 137 -11.61 21.43 10.91
N PRO A 138 -12.48 22.46 10.92
CA PRO A 138 -13.74 22.42 10.19
C PRO A 138 -13.58 22.34 8.66
N THR A 139 -12.48 22.85 8.11
CA THR A 139 -12.10 22.77 6.69
C THR A 139 -11.19 21.58 6.37
N GLY A 140 -10.63 20.92 7.40
CA GLY A 140 -9.70 19.81 7.25
C GLY A 140 -10.34 18.60 6.55
N PHE A 141 -11.60 18.33 6.85
CA PHE A 141 -12.37 17.24 6.22
C PHE A 141 -12.50 17.39 4.71
N GLU A 142 -12.85 18.58 4.21
CA GLU A 142 -12.98 18.85 2.77
C GLU A 142 -11.62 18.73 2.08
N SER A 143 -10.58 19.25 2.72
CA SER A 143 -9.20 19.13 2.24
C SER A 143 -8.74 17.67 2.17
N ALA A 144 -9.08 16.85 3.16
CA ALA A 144 -8.81 15.42 3.18
C ALA A 144 -9.54 14.69 2.05
N ALA A 145 -10.80 15.05 1.77
CA ALA A 145 -11.57 14.50 0.66
C ALA A 145 -10.93 14.84 -0.70
N CYS A 146 -10.51 16.10 -0.90
CA CYS A 146 -9.81 16.52 -2.11
C CYS A 146 -8.47 15.79 -2.31
N TYR A 147 -7.69 15.62 -1.23
CA TYR A 147 -6.45 14.84 -1.27
C TYR A 147 -6.71 13.37 -1.60
N TYR A 148 -7.70 12.75 -0.95
CA TYR A 148 -8.05 11.34 -1.13
C TYR A 148 -8.59 11.04 -2.55
N LEU A 149 -9.30 11.99 -3.17
CA LEU A 149 -9.80 11.88 -4.55
C LEU A 149 -8.78 12.28 -5.62
N ASN A 150 -7.57 12.70 -5.26
CA ASN A 150 -6.57 13.09 -6.23
C ASN A 150 -6.18 11.90 -7.14
N LYS A 151 -6.32 12.08 -8.47
CA LYS A 151 -6.08 11.02 -9.47
C LYS A 151 -4.69 10.37 -9.34
N ASN A 152 -3.66 11.14 -9.02
CA ASN A 152 -2.30 10.62 -8.86
C ASN A 152 -2.21 9.71 -7.64
N VAL A 153 -2.78 10.14 -6.50
CA VAL A 153 -2.81 9.33 -5.26
C VAL A 153 -3.61 8.05 -5.47
N ILE A 154 -4.74 8.14 -6.18
CA ILE A 154 -5.57 6.98 -6.55
C ILE A 154 -4.76 5.98 -7.41
N ALA A 155 -4.03 6.45 -8.41
CA ALA A 155 -3.21 5.60 -9.26
C ALA A 155 -2.14 4.84 -8.46
N TRP A 156 -1.42 5.53 -7.57
CA TRP A 156 -0.44 4.90 -6.68
C TRP A 156 -1.06 3.88 -5.74
N ARG A 157 -2.25 4.15 -5.21
CA ARG A 157 -2.99 3.19 -4.38
C ARG A 157 -3.38 1.94 -5.15
N HIS A 158 -3.89 2.07 -6.37
CA HIS A 158 -4.21 0.91 -7.21
C HIS A 158 -2.96 0.12 -7.58
N PHE A 159 -1.86 0.81 -7.92
CA PHE A 159 -0.58 0.18 -8.19
C PHE A 159 -0.04 -0.58 -6.97
N ALA A 160 -0.12 0.00 -5.77
CA ALA A 160 0.29 -0.63 -4.52
C ALA A 160 -0.51 -1.91 -4.22
N ILE A 161 -1.86 -1.85 -4.35
CA ILE A 161 -2.73 -3.01 -4.11
C ILE A 161 -2.46 -4.10 -5.15
N TRP A 162 -2.35 -3.72 -6.42
CA TRP A 162 -2.04 -4.66 -7.50
C TRP A 162 -0.68 -5.32 -7.30
N GLY A 163 0.35 -4.53 -6.99
CA GLY A 163 1.71 -5.01 -6.70
C GLY A 163 1.74 -5.97 -5.51
N ALA A 164 1.10 -5.61 -4.39
CA ALA A 164 1.03 -6.46 -3.21
C ALA A 164 0.34 -7.81 -3.52
N LEU A 165 -0.79 -7.80 -4.22
CA LEU A 165 -1.54 -9.01 -4.53
C LEU A 165 -0.82 -9.91 -5.55
N VAL A 166 -0.19 -9.34 -6.58
CA VAL A 166 0.59 -10.10 -7.57
C VAL A 166 1.89 -10.66 -6.96
N SER A 167 2.46 -9.95 -5.97
CA SER A 167 3.69 -10.39 -5.33
C SER A 167 3.54 -11.69 -4.51
N LEU A 168 2.34 -12.01 -4.02
CA LEU A 168 2.07 -13.23 -3.23
C LEU A 168 2.33 -14.53 -4.01
N PRO A 169 1.70 -14.79 -5.17
CA PRO A 169 2.00 -15.99 -5.96
C PRO A 169 3.44 -15.98 -6.49
N MET A 170 4.00 -14.82 -6.82
CA MET A 170 5.41 -14.71 -7.25
C MET A 170 6.38 -15.09 -6.12
N PHE A 171 6.09 -14.70 -4.88
CA PHE A 171 6.89 -15.08 -3.70
C PHE A 171 6.85 -16.59 -3.45
N VAL A 172 5.67 -17.20 -3.57
CA VAL A 172 5.50 -18.65 -3.44
C VAL A 172 6.27 -19.40 -4.53
N ALA A 173 6.16 -18.96 -5.78
CA ALA A 173 6.91 -19.53 -6.90
C ALA A 173 8.43 -19.41 -6.71
N SER A 174 8.90 -18.23 -6.30
CA SER A 174 10.31 -17.99 -6.00
C SER A 174 10.83 -18.87 -4.86
N THR A 175 10.01 -19.11 -3.83
CA THR A 175 10.36 -20.00 -2.71
C THR A 175 10.48 -21.45 -3.17
N GLY A 176 9.61 -21.90 -4.07
CA GLY A 176 9.69 -23.23 -4.68
C GLY A 176 10.97 -23.46 -5.46
N LEU A 177 11.36 -22.50 -6.32
CA LEU A 177 12.62 -22.56 -7.08
C LEU A 177 13.84 -22.57 -6.15
N ARG A 178 13.78 -21.82 -5.06
CA ARG A 178 14.85 -21.77 -4.04
C ARG A 178 15.04 -23.11 -3.34
N MET A 179 13.96 -23.85 -3.05
CA MET A 179 14.04 -25.15 -2.38
C MET A 179 14.83 -26.19 -3.18
N VAL A 180 14.70 -26.20 -4.52
CA VAL A 180 15.47 -27.11 -5.40
C VAL A 180 16.97 -26.98 -5.14
N VAL A 181 17.45 -25.74 -5.09
CA VAL A 181 18.88 -25.43 -4.91
C VAL A 181 19.34 -25.67 -3.48
N LYS A 182 18.46 -25.47 -2.49
CA LYS A 182 18.78 -25.70 -1.08
C LYS A 182 19.00 -27.18 -0.78
N PHE A 183 18.13 -28.05 -1.30
CA PHE A 183 18.28 -29.50 -1.15
C PHE A 183 19.53 -30.05 -1.87
N ASP A 184 19.91 -29.56 -3.05
CA ASP A 184 21.14 -30.03 -3.71
C ASP A 184 22.40 -29.62 -2.92
N ARG A 185 22.43 -28.41 -2.36
CA ARG A 185 23.63 -27.85 -1.72
C ARG A 185 23.88 -28.32 -0.30
N GLU A 186 22.84 -28.49 0.51
CA GLU A 186 23.01 -28.91 1.91
C GLU A 186 23.47 -30.36 1.98
N ASN A 187 22.96 -31.23 1.10
CA ASN A 187 23.36 -32.63 1.04
C ASN A 187 24.78 -32.83 0.48
N MET A 188 25.28 -31.94 -0.39
CA MET A 188 26.66 -31.97 -0.87
C MET A 188 27.69 -31.37 0.10
N ALA A 189 27.24 -30.68 1.15
CA ALA A 189 28.14 -30.10 2.16
C ALA A 189 28.55 -31.13 3.22
N GLU A 190 27.87 -32.27 3.30
CA GLU A 190 28.13 -33.32 4.28
C GLU A 190 29.21 -34.28 3.74
N GLN A 191 30.33 -34.35 4.46
CA GLN A 191 31.58 -34.96 3.98
C GLN A 191 31.51 -36.51 3.88
N ASP A 192 30.51 -37.13 4.52
CA ASP A 192 30.30 -38.59 4.59
C ASP A 192 29.03 -39.07 3.85
N ALA A 193 28.50 -38.27 2.91
CA ALA A 193 27.26 -38.61 2.20
C ALA A 193 27.44 -39.84 1.27
N PRO A 194 26.52 -40.82 1.29
CA PRO A 194 26.59 -41.99 0.42
C PRO A 194 26.40 -41.63 -1.06
N GLU A 195 27.05 -42.39 -1.95
CA GLU A 195 27.17 -42.07 -3.39
C GLU A 195 25.82 -42.00 -4.14
N ASN A 196 24.76 -42.66 -3.63
CA ASN A 196 23.40 -42.66 -4.19
C ASN A 196 22.46 -41.58 -3.60
N LEU A 197 22.91 -40.83 -2.59
CA LEU A 197 22.12 -39.74 -1.99
C LEU A 197 21.75 -38.60 -2.98
N PRO A 198 22.60 -38.21 -3.96
CA PRO A 198 22.34 -37.06 -4.82
C PRO A 198 21.04 -37.16 -5.62
N ASP A 199 20.68 -38.34 -6.12
CA ASP A 199 19.51 -38.52 -6.98
C ASP A 199 18.19 -38.44 -6.19
N VAL A 200 18.15 -39.02 -5.00
CA VAL A 200 16.96 -38.95 -4.12
C VAL A 200 16.69 -37.51 -3.69
N CYS A 201 17.74 -36.77 -3.33
CA CYS A 201 17.64 -35.37 -2.93
C CYS A 201 17.15 -34.47 -4.06
N ARG A 202 17.58 -34.73 -5.30
CA ARG A 202 17.08 -34.00 -6.49
C ARG A 202 15.61 -34.28 -6.75
N VAL A 203 15.18 -35.54 -6.69
CA VAL A 203 13.76 -35.91 -6.85
C VAL A 203 12.90 -35.24 -5.78
N LEU A 204 13.36 -35.21 -4.52
CA LEU A 204 12.67 -34.52 -3.44
C LEU A 204 12.61 -32.99 -3.67
N GLY A 205 13.71 -32.40 -4.14
CA GLY A 205 13.79 -30.99 -4.52
C GLY A 205 12.77 -30.63 -5.61
N PHE A 206 12.75 -31.37 -6.71
CA PHE A 206 11.77 -31.17 -7.79
C PHE A 206 10.33 -31.42 -7.33
N GLY A 207 10.09 -32.44 -6.49
CA GLY A 207 8.78 -32.71 -5.90
C GLY A 207 8.28 -31.54 -5.06
N SER A 208 9.13 -31.00 -4.19
CA SER A 208 8.79 -29.82 -3.38
C SER A 208 8.53 -28.58 -4.25
N CYS A 209 9.36 -28.34 -5.27
CA CYS A 209 9.17 -27.25 -6.22
C CYS A 209 7.84 -27.38 -6.97
N GLY A 210 7.48 -28.58 -7.42
CA GLY A 210 6.19 -28.86 -8.08
C GLY A 210 5.00 -28.51 -7.18
N MET A 211 5.07 -28.86 -5.90
CA MET A 211 4.04 -28.51 -4.91
C MET A 211 3.92 -26.99 -4.71
N PHE A 212 5.04 -26.27 -4.59
CA PHE A 212 5.04 -24.80 -4.48
C PHE A 212 4.53 -24.11 -5.74
N MET A 213 4.88 -24.62 -6.93
CA MET A 213 4.37 -24.07 -8.20
C MET A 213 2.86 -24.31 -8.36
N LEU A 214 2.35 -25.48 -7.94
CA LEU A 214 0.92 -25.75 -7.89
C LEU A 214 0.20 -24.79 -6.93
N MET A 215 0.79 -24.53 -5.75
CA MET A 215 0.26 -23.56 -4.79
C MET A 215 0.25 -22.14 -5.37
N ALA A 216 1.35 -21.69 -5.98
CA ALA A 216 1.45 -20.39 -6.64
C ALA A 216 0.40 -20.23 -7.75
N PHE A 217 0.23 -21.27 -8.59
CA PHE A 217 -0.78 -21.29 -9.64
C PHE A 217 -2.20 -21.24 -9.06
N SER A 218 -2.47 -21.97 -7.98
CA SER A 218 -3.78 -21.98 -7.33
C SER A 218 -4.12 -20.60 -6.77
N VAL A 219 -3.17 -19.96 -6.06
CA VAL A 219 -3.32 -18.59 -5.55
C VAL A 219 -3.52 -17.59 -6.69
N TYR A 220 -2.78 -17.72 -7.78
CA TYR A 220 -2.95 -16.87 -8.96
C TYR A 220 -4.33 -17.03 -9.62
N CYS A 221 -4.82 -18.25 -9.74
CA CYS A 221 -6.17 -18.54 -10.25
C CYS A 221 -7.26 -17.95 -9.36
N ILE A 222 -7.15 -18.10 -8.04
CA ILE A 222 -8.06 -17.49 -7.06
C ILE A 222 -8.05 -15.97 -7.23
N HIS A 223 -6.86 -15.35 -7.27
CA HIS A 223 -6.72 -13.92 -7.46
C HIS A 223 -7.38 -13.43 -8.75
N ARG A 224 -7.14 -14.10 -9.89
CA ARG A 224 -7.76 -13.78 -11.18
C ARG A 224 -9.29 -13.87 -11.14
N LYS A 225 -9.84 -14.88 -10.47
CA LYS A 225 -11.30 -15.05 -10.33
C LYS A 225 -11.91 -13.96 -9.44
N HIS A 226 -11.29 -13.66 -8.30
CA HIS A 226 -11.75 -12.56 -7.44
C HIS A 226 -11.71 -11.20 -8.16
N PHE A 227 -10.65 -10.94 -8.92
CA PHE A 227 -10.52 -9.69 -9.67
C PHE A 227 -11.56 -9.59 -10.80
N ALA A 228 -11.85 -10.69 -11.49
CA ALA A 228 -12.88 -10.72 -12.54
C ALA A 228 -14.28 -10.42 -11.97
N ILE A 229 -14.65 -11.05 -10.83
CA ILE A 229 -15.93 -10.80 -10.16
C ILE A 229 -16.00 -9.34 -9.68
N PHE A 230 -14.91 -8.82 -9.13
CA PHE A 230 -14.84 -7.43 -8.69
C PHE A 230 -15.06 -6.45 -9.85
N ASP A 231 -14.37 -6.64 -10.97
CA ASP A 231 -14.49 -5.79 -12.16
C ASP A 231 -15.91 -5.82 -12.75
N GLU A 232 -16.54 -7.00 -12.82
CA GLU A 232 -17.93 -7.13 -13.25
C GLU A 232 -18.90 -6.33 -12.36
N ARG A 233 -18.79 -6.48 -11.04
CA ARG A 233 -19.65 -5.76 -10.09
C ARG A 233 -19.37 -4.26 -10.09
N TYR A 234 -18.12 -3.86 -10.29
CA TYR A 234 -17.72 -2.46 -10.37
C TYR A 234 -18.31 -1.76 -11.60
N LYS A 235 -18.27 -2.42 -12.77
CA LYS A 235 -18.88 -1.91 -14.01
C LYS A 235 -20.38 -1.72 -13.89
N LEU A 236 -21.09 -2.69 -13.31
CA LEU A 236 -22.54 -2.57 -13.05
C LEU A 236 -22.86 -1.37 -12.15
N LEU A 237 -22.02 -1.09 -11.15
CA LEU A 237 -22.19 0.08 -10.29
C LEU A 237 -21.96 1.39 -11.06
N GLU A 238 -20.94 1.43 -11.92
CA GLU A 238 -20.66 2.60 -12.75
C GLU A 238 -21.81 2.92 -13.70
N ASP A 239 -22.39 1.89 -14.35
CA ASP A 239 -23.54 2.05 -15.24
C ASP A 239 -24.78 2.58 -14.50
N ASN A 240 -25.05 2.04 -13.30
CA ASN A 240 -26.14 2.52 -12.44
C ASN A 240 -25.93 3.98 -12.01
N LEU A 241 -24.70 4.36 -11.66
CA LEU A 241 -24.36 5.74 -11.29
C LEU A 241 -24.58 6.70 -12.47
N ARG A 242 -24.16 6.31 -13.68
CA ARG A 242 -24.39 7.10 -14.90
C ARG A 242 -25.88 7.23 -15.21
N GLN A 243 -26.67 6.19 -15.00
CA GLN A 243 -28.12 6.25 -15.18
C GLN A 243 -28.76 7.25 -14.20
N HIS A 244 -28.36 7.21 -12.92
CA HIS A 244 -28.84 8.17 -11.93
C HIS A 244 -28.45 9.61 -12.27
N GLU A 245 -27.22 9.84 -12.74
CA GLU A 245 -26.77 11.15 -13.20
C GLU A 245 -27.65 11.68 -14.35
N GLN A 246 -27.96 10.84 -15.34
CA GLN A 246 -28.84 11.21 -16.46
C GLN A 246 -30.26 11.58 -15.99
N VAL A 247 -30.80 10.86 -15.01
CA VAL A 247 -32.11 11.17 -14.42
C VAL A 247 -32.08 12.52 -13.71
N LEU A 248 -31.04 12.82 -12.93
CA LEU A 248 -30.88 14.10 -12.24
C LEU A 248 -30.74 15.27 -13.22
N VAL A 249 -29.95 15.10 -14.29
CA VAL A 249 -29.82 16.11 -15.36
C VAL A 249 -31.17 16.35 -16.04
N THR A 250 -31.95 15.28 -16.28
CA THR A 250 -33.28 15.39 -16.89
C THR A 250 -34.27 16.11 -15.97
N MET A 251 -34.26 15.83 -14.66
CA MET A 251 -35.10 16.51 -13.67
C MET A 251 -34.72 17.99 -13.52
N SER A 252 -33.43 18.30 -13.47
CA SER A 252 -32.93 19.69 -13.39
C SER A 252 -33.38 20.53 -14.59
N ARG A 253 -33.36 19.97 -15.81
CA ARG A 253 -33.82 20.65 -17.02
C ARG A 253 -35.32 20.94 -17.04
N ARG A 254 -36.14 20.13 -16.36
CA ARG A 254 -37.61 20.33 -16.31
C ARG A 254 -38.02 21.47 -15.37
N GLY A 255 -37.15 21.89 -14.46
CA GLY A 255 -37.44 22.94 -13.47
C GLY A 255 -37.28 24.39 -13.96
N VAL A 256 -36.83 24.62 -15.21
CA VAL A 256 -36.65 25.98 -15.74
C VAL A 256 -37.91 26.40 -16.50
N PRO A 257 -38.77 27.28 -15.94
CA PRO A 257 -39.94 27.79 -16.65
C PRO A 257 -39.50 28.55 -17.89
N ARG A 258 -40.08 28.23 -19.05
CA ARG A 258 -39.89 28.99 -20.28
C ARG A 258 -40.49 30.38 -20.07
N ARG A 259 -39.65 31.39 -19.97
CA ARG A 259 -40.02 32.81 -20.06
C ARG A 259 -40.10 33.23 -21.52
#